data_AF-A0A4Y8JTC8-F1
#
_entry.id   AF-A0A4Y8JTC8-F1
#
_cell.length_a   1.000
_cell.length_b   1.000
_cell.length_c   1.000
_cell.angle_alpha   90.00
_cell.angle_beta   90.00
_cell.angle_gamma   90.00
#
_symmetry.space_group_name_H-M   'P 1'
#
loop_
_entity.id
_entity.type
_entity.pdbx_description
1 polymer ?
#
loop_
_entity_poly.entity_id
_entity_poly.type
_entity_poly.pdbx_seq_one_letter_code
_entity_poly.pdbx_strand_id
1 'polypeptide(L)'
;MNDSRDSQYRKLVRWYPAAWRERNEEAIIAVLMDEDDADGRVAPTRSSRLALVAAGLYARFIAPERLSRVGLSALALGVVFSFWYLGGITWAPNITYAGTVGPFSNPSVIVGGMLAIALVLALLSRGRTARFIALLCVPAIIVIGIMSSLQSWLGPSIPAVVIFAGLSLAAASPLRSARDAGRVAAAFVLVLVGLFLTDLLRAHHFDFSLSPILVGQGAGVAASYMGAIALLWPTARDLSHANRRASKPS
;
A
#
# COMPACT_ATOMS: atom_id res chain seq x y z
N MET A 1 0.57 -42.95 4.42
CA MET A 1 -0.04 -42.20 3.30
C MET A 1 -0.70 -40.89 3.76
N ASN A 2 -1.15 -40.77 5.02
CA ASN A 2 -1.75 -39.54 5.57
C ASN A 2 -0.82 -38.32 5.62
N ASP A 3 0.49 -38.50 5.87
CA ASP A 3 1.42 -37.37 6.01
C ASP A 3 1.54 -36.51 4.73
N SER A 4 1.44 -37.12 3.55
CA SER A 4 1.47 -36.39 2.28
C SER A 4 0.23 -35.52 2.11
N ARG A 5 -0.94 -36.05 2.46
CA ARG A 5 -2.23 -35.36 2.34
C ARG A 5 -2.36 -34.21 3.35
N ASP A 6 -2.06 -34.46 4.62
CA ASP A 6 -2.01 -33.42 5.67
C ASP A 6 -1.08 -32.27 5.25
N SER A 7 0.10 -32.58 4.70
CA SER A 7 1.04 -31.57 4.22
C SER A 7 0.46 -30.69 3.10
N GLN A 8 -0.42 -31.23 2.24
CA GLN A 8 -1.06 -30.46 1.18
C GLN A 8 -2.07 -29.45 1.74
N TYR A 9 -2.91 -29.86 2.70
CA TYR A 9 -3.85 -28.92 3.34
C TYR A 9 -3.11 -27.86 4.16
N ARG A 10 -2.07 -28.24 4.91
CA ARG A 10 -1.24 -27.27 5.64
C ARG A 10 -0.65 -26.21 4.72
N LYS A 11 -0.19 -26.59 3.53
CA LYS A 11 0.30 -25.62 2.52
C LYS A 11 -0.79 -24.65 2.08
N LEU A 12 -2.04 -25.10 1.91
CA LEU A 12 -3.16 -24.23 1.53
C LEU A 12 -3.53 -23.26 2.65
N VAL A 13 -3.45 -23.69 3.91
CA VAL A 13 -3.78 -22.84 5.05
C VAL A 13 -2.70 -21.77 5.32
N ARG A 14 -1.47 -21.89 4.79
CA ARG A 14 -0.39 -20.89 4.96
C ARG A 14 -0.74 -19.46 4.53
N TRP A 15 -1.75 -19.28 3.67
CA TRP A 15 -2.24 -17.96 3.28
C TRP A 15 -2.92 -17.20 4.45
N TYR A 16 -3.42 -17.92 5.45
CA TYR A 16 -4.04 -17.35 6.64
C TYR A 16 -3.02 -16.75 7.61
N PRO A 17 -3.41 -15.72 8.41
CA PRO A 17 -2.56 -15.15 9.45
C PRO A 17 -2.07 -16.18 10.46
N ALA A 18 -0.81 -16.08 10.91
CA ALA A 18 -0.22 -17.03 11.87
C ALA A 18 -1.06 -17.21 13.14
N ALA A 19 -1.53 -16.11 13.74
CA ALA A 19 -2.38 -16.15 14.93
C ALA A 19 -3.76 -16.79 14.69
N TRP A 20 -4.26 -16.79 13.45
CA TRP A 20 -5.47 -17.52 13.09
C TRP A 20 -5.17 -19.00 12.98
N ARG A 21 -4.06 -19.36 12.32
CA ARG A 21 -3.62 -20.74 12.14
C ARG A 21 -3.37 -21.45 13.47
N GLU A 22 -2.67 -20.78 14.39
CA GLU A 22 -2.41 -21.32 15.73
C GLU A 22 -3.68 -21.75 16.49
N ARG A 23 -4.83 -21.14 16.18
CA ARG A 23 -6.10 -21.45 16.84
C ARG A 23 -7.05 -22.35 16.02
N ASN A 24 -6.90 -22.41 14.70
CA ASN A 24 -7.91 -22.99 13.80
C ASN A 24 -7.34 -23.98 12.79
N GLU A 25 -6.02 -24.04 12.59
CA GLU A 25 -5.39 -24.84 11.52
C GLU A 25 -5.74 -26.33 11.66
N GLU A 26 -5.63 -26.90 12.86
CA GLU A 26 -5.90 -28.33 13.07
C GLU A 26 -7.38 -28.67 12.85
N ALA A 27 -8.28 -27.87 13.42
CA ALA A 27 -9.72 -28.08 13.29
C ALA A 27 -10.19 -27.97 11.83
N ILE A 28 -9.72 -26.96 11.09
CA ILE A 28 -10.15 -26.79 9.69
C ILE A 28 -9.57 -27.86 8.78
N ILE A 29 -8.34 -28.32 9.03
CA ILE A 29 -7.73 -29.39 8.24
C ILE A 29 -8.49 -30.70 8.47
N ALA A 30 -8.84 -31.02 9.72
CA ALA A 30 -9.66 -32.19 10.03
C ALA A 30 -10.99 -32.16 9.27
N VAL A 31 -11.74 -31.05 9.34
CA VAL A 31 -13.02 -30.89 8.63
C VAL A 31 -12.87 -31.03 7.11
N LEU A 32 -11.85 -30.40 6.51
CA LEU A 32 -11.62 -30.49 5.07
C LEU A 32 -11.21 -31.90 4.62
N MET A 33 -10.48 -32.63 5.47
CA MET A 33 -10.11 -34.02 5.20
C MET A 33 -11.33 -34.93 5.32
N ASP A 34 -12.15 -34.77 6.35
CA ASP A 34 -13.39 -35.53 6.55
C ASP A 34 -14.38 -35.30 5.39
N GLU A 35 -14.52 -34.06 4.92
CA GLU A 35 -15.37 -33.72 3.76
C GLU A 35 -14.86 -34.40 2.47
N ASP A 36 -13.54 -34.37 2.23
CA ASP A 36 -12.97 -35.04 1.07
C ASP A 36 -13.05 -36.58 1.20
N ASP A 37 -12.95 -37.15 2.42
CA ASP A 37 -13.13 -38.58 2.65
C ASP A 37 -14.56 -39.04 2.42
N ALA A 38 -15.55 -38.26 2.88
CA ALA A 38 -16.96 -38.53 2.62
C ALA A 38 -17.29 -38.56 1.12
N ASP A 39 -16.61 -37.72 0.34
CA ASP A 39 -16.75 -37.65 -1.12
C ASP A 39 -15.82 -38.63 -1.87
N GLY A 40 -15.09 -39.51 -1.17
CA GLY A 40 -14.15 -40.47 -1.77
C GLY A 40 -12.95 -39.83 -2.46
N ARG A 41 -12.61 -38.59 -2.12
CA ARG A 41 -11.50 -37.82 -2.68
C ARG A 41 -10.23 -38.00 -1.86
N VAL A 42 -9.12 -38.21 -2.57
CA VAL A 42 -7.80 -38.39 -1.94
C VAL A 42 -7.02 -37.06 -1.82
N ALA A 43 -7.52 -35.99 -2.45
CA ALA A 43 -6.83 -34.69 -2.50
C ALA A 43 -7.81 -33.52 -2.70
N PRO A 44 -7.45 -32.31 -2.24
CA PRO A 44 -8.29 -31.12 -2.40
C PRO A 44 -8.42 -30.73 -3.87
N THR A 45 -9.66 -30.44 -4.28
CA THR A 45 -10.00 -30.01 -5.65
C THR A 45 -9.41 -28.63 -5.97
N ARG A 46 -9.32 -28.28 -7.26
CA ARG A 46 -8.81 -26.96 -7.69
C ARG A 46 -9.69 -25.81 -7.18
N SER A 47 -11.01 -25.99 -7.16
CA SER A 47 -11.95 -25.00 -6.65
C SER A 47 -11.79 -24.81 -5.13
N SER A 48 -11.69 -25.89 -4.35
CA SER A 48 -11.45 -25.81 -2.90
C SER A 48 -10.13 -25.13 -2.58
N ARG A 49 -9.07 -25.40 -3.36
CA ARG A 49 -7.77 -24.70 -3.23
C ARG A 49 -7.94 -23.19 -3.44
N LEU A 50 -8.58 -22.79 -4.54
CA LEU A 50 -8.79 -21.37 -4.86
C LEU A 50 -9.63 -20.67 -3.78
N ALA A 51 -10.70 -21.32 -3.30
CA ALA A 51 -11.55 -20.79 -2.23
C ALA A 51 -10.74 -20.58 -0.93
N LEU A 52 -9.92 -21.54 -0.53
CA LEU A 52 -9.06 -21.43 0.65
C LEU A 52 -8.01 -20.32 0.51
N VAL A 53 -7.38 -20.19 -0.67
CA VAL A 53 -6.43 -19.09 -0.93
C VAL A 53 -7.15 -17.75 -0.87
N ALA A 54 -8.31 -17.61 -1.52
CA ALA A 54 -9.09 -16.37 -1.53
C ALA A 54 -9.54 -15.98 -0.11
N ALA A 55 -10.04 -16.93 0.67
CA ALA A 55 -10.44 -16.73 2.05
C ALA A 55 -9.24 -16.38 2.96
N GLY A 56 -8.09 -17.01 2.77
CA GLY A 56 -6.85 -16.69 3.49
C GLY A 56 -6.35 -15.27 3.18
N LEU A 57 -6.37 -14.86 1.91
CA LEU A 57 -6.07 -13.49 1.48
C LEU A 57 -7.06 -12.50 2.10
N TYR A 58 -8.36 -12.80 2.07
CA TYR A 58 -9.38 -11.96 2.72
C TYR A 58 -9.10 -11.80 4.23
N ALA A 59 -8.83 -12.90 4.93
CA ALA A 59 -8.50 -12.89 6.35
C ALA A 59 -7.22 -12.09 6.67
N ARG A 60 -6.26 -12.07 5.74
CA ARG A 60 -4.98 -11.40 5.92
C ARG A 60 -5.01 -9.91 5.61
N PHE A 61 -5.72 -9.51 4.55
CA PHE A 61 -5.71 -8.14 4.03
C PHE A 61 -6.95 -7.35 4.44
N ILE A 62 -8.12 -7.99 4.47
CA ILE A 62 -9.41 -7.32 4.62
C ILE A 62 -9.96 -7.45 6.03
N ALA A 63 -9.90 -8.64 6.65
CA ALA A 63 -10.51 -8.88 7.96
C ALA A 63 -10.00 -8.03 9.14
N PRO A 64 -8.73 -7.58 9.22
CA PRO A 64 -8.29 -6.84 10.41
C PRO A 64 -9.01 -5.49 10.53
N GLU A 65 -9.73 -5.27 11.62
CA GLU A 65 -10.58 -4.09 11.82
C GLU A 65 -9.81 -2.79 12.02
N ARG A 66 -8.60 -2.87 12.54
CA ARG A 66 -7.72 -1.72 12.74
C ARG A 66 -6.59 -1.74 11.73
N LEU A 67 -6.24 -0.57 11.19
CA LEU A 67 -4.99 -0.42 10.45
C LEU A 67 -3.80 -0.63 11.38
N SER A 68 -2.71 -1.17 10.81
CA SER A 68 -1.43 -1.14 11.52
C SER A 68 -0.98 0.31 11.65
N ARG A 69 -0.11 0.61 12.62
CA ARG A 69 0.47 1.96 12.78
C ARG A 69 1.14 2.44 11.50
N VAL A 70 1.82 1.51 10.80
CA VAL A 70 2.45 1.74 9.49
C VAL A 70 1.41 2.14 8.44
N GLY A 71 0.31 1.40 8.36
CA GLY A 71 -0.77 1.72 7.43
C GLY A 71 -1.38 3.08 7.71
N LEU A 72 -1.63 3.40 8.99
CA LEU A 72 -2.15 4.71 9.40
C LEU A 72 -1.16 5.84 9.07
N SER A 73 0.15 5.66 9.33
CA SER A 73 1.16 6.66 8.99
C SER A 73 1.30 6.87 7.49
N ALA A 74 1.25 5.80 6.69
CA ALA A 74 1.30 5.89 5.24
C ALA A 74 0.07 6.65 4.69
N LEU A 75 -1.10 6.39 5.28
CA LEU A 75 -2.33 7.04 4.89
C LEU A 75 -2.32 8.53 5.28
N ALA A 76 -1.87 8.87 6.50
CA ALA A 76 -1.68 10.26 6.92
C ALA A 76 -0.70 11.00 6.01
N LEU A 77 0.44 10.38 5.67
CA LEU A 77 1.41 10.94 4.72
C LEU A 77 0.81 11.11 3.33
N GLY A 78 0.00 10.16 2.87
CA GLY A 78 -0.75 10.25 1.61
C GLY A 78 -1.68 11.46 1.58
N VAL A 79 -2.39 11.73 2.68
CA VAL A 79 -3.26 12.90 2.80
C VAL A 79 -2.46 14.20 2.81
N VAL A 80 -1.37 14.28 3.58
CA VAL A 80 -0.49 15.46 3.61
C VAL A 80 0.08 15.75 2.22
N PHE A 81 0.58 14.72 1.54
CA PHE A 81 1.07 14.84 0.17
C PHE A 81 -0.04 15.29 -0.78
N SER A 82 -1.27 14.76 -0.63
CA SER A 82 -2.43 15.17 -1.42
C SER A 82 -2.71 16.65 -1.26
N PHE A 83 -2.73 17.18 -0.03
CA PHE A 83 -2.98 18.61 0.20
C PHE A 83 -1.92 19.49 -0.45
N TRP A 84 -0.64 19.14 -0.29
CA TRP A 84 0.46 19.87 -0.93
C TRP A 84 0.36 19.82 -2.46
N TYR A 85 0.15 18.63 -3.02
CA TYR A 85 0.05 18.43 -4.47
C TYR A 85 -1.15 19.17 -5.06
N LEU A 86 -2.31 19.08 -4.40
CA LEU A 86 -3.54 19.71 -4.88
C LEU A 86 -3.49 21.23 -4.76
N GLY A 87 -2.97 21.78 -3.66
CA GLY A 87 -2.89 23.22 -3.46
C GLY A 87 -1.74 23.88 -4.20
N GLY A 88 -0.60 23.21 -4.31
CA GLY A 88 0.63 23.80 -4.86
C GLY A 88 0.89 23.46 -6.33
N ILE A 89 0.42 22.32 -6.82
CA ILE A 89 0.72 21.84 -8.18
C ILE A 89 -0.50 21.86 -9.08
N THR A 90 -1.66 21.41 -8.61
CA THR A 90 -2.83 21.25 -9.48
C THR A 90 -3.88 22.34 -9.34
N TRP A 91 -3.78 23.22 -8.33
CA TRP A 91 -4.70 24.35 -8.17
C TRP A 91 -4.56 25.34 -9.33
N ALA A 92 -5.59 25.40 -10.18
CA ALA A 92 -5.61 26.21 -11.40
C ALA A 92 -7.04 26.70 -11.69
N PRO A 93 -7.63 27.56 -10.83
CA PRO A 93 -9.06 27.91 -10.88
C PRO A 93 -9.48 28.65 -12.17
N ASN A 94 -8.52 29.25 -12.87
CA ASN A 94 -8.76 30.04 -14.08
C ASN A 94 -8.39 29.28 -15.38
N ILE A 95 -8.06 28.00 -15.29
CA ILE A 95 -7.65 27.19 -16.44
C ILE A 95 -8.67 26.09 -16.65
N THR A 96 -9.25 26.00 -17.85
CA THR A 96 -10.21 24.96 -18.22
C THR A 96 -9.78 24.27 -19.50
N TYR A 97 -9.61 22.96 -19.44
CA TYR A 97 -9.39 22.08 -20.60
C TYR A 97 -9.89 20.67 -20.26
N ALA A 98 -9.87 19.77 -21.24
CA ALA A 98 -10.27 18.38 -21.05
C ALA A 98 -9.47 17.76 -19.88
N GLY A 99 -10.16 17.24 -18.86
CA GLY A 99 -9.52 16.61 -17.69
C GLY A 99 -9.37 17.48 -16.46
N THR A 100 -9.71 18.76 -16.56
CA THR A 100 -9.91 19.59 -15.37
C THR A 100 -11.09 19.06 -14.54
N VAL A 101 -10.97 19.17 -13.21
CA VAL A 101 -12.03 18.78 -12.27
C VAL A 101 -12.22 19.95 -11.29
N GLY A 102 -13.24 20.77 -11.54
CA GLY A 102 -13.44 22.00 -10.77
C GLY A 102 -12.23 22.94 -10.90
N PRO A 103 -11.68 23.47 -9.79
CA PRO A 103 -10.52 24.36 -9.83
C PRO A 103 -9.17 23.64 -9.99
N PHE A 104 -9.18 22.33 -10.27
CA PHE A 104 -7.96 21.52 -10.37
C PHE A 104 -7.63 21.15 -11.82
N SER A 105 -6.36 21.23 -12.15
CA SER A 105 -5.78 20.96 -13.47
C SER A 105 -5.89 19.49 -13.90
N ASN A 106 -6.12 18.57 -12.97
CA ASN A 106 -6.31 17.15 -13.29
C ASN A 106 -7.19 16.41 -12.27
N PRO A 107 -7.64 15.18 -12.62
CA PRO A 107 -8.55 14.40 -11.76
C PRO A 107 -7.89 13.80 -10.50
N SER A 108 -6.60 14.07 -10.23
CA SER A 108 -5.91 13.54 -9.04
C SER A 108 -6.54 14.01 -7.72
N VAL A 109 -7.35 15.07 -7.73
CA VAL A 109 -8.19 15.50 -6.60
C VAL A 109 -9.10 14.38 -6.09
N ILE A 110 -9.59 13.51 -6.99
CA ILE A 110 -10.44 12.38 -6.64
C ILE A 110 -9.66 11.40 -5.73
N VAL A 111 -8.42 11.10 -6.11
CA VAL A 111 -7.54 10.21 -5.34
C VAL A 111 -7.17 10.83 -3.99
N GLY A 112 -6.86 12.13 -3.95
CA GLY A 112 -6.62 12.85 -2.69
C GLY A 112 -7.83 12.82 -1.75
N GLY A 113 -9.03 13.03 -2.28
CA GLY A 113 -10.29 12.92 -1.53
C GLY A 113 -10.55 11.51 -1.00
N MET A 114 -10.31 10.48 -1.82
CA MET A 114 -10.41 9.08 -1.39
C MET A 114 -9.44 8.74 -0.26
N LEU A 115 -8.20 9.21 -0.32
CA LEU A 115 -7.22 9.04 0.77
C LEU A 115 -7.68 9.77 2.05
N ALA A 116 -8.22 10.98 1.94
CA ALA A 116 -8.76 11.69 3.11
C ALA A 116 -9.93 10.94 3.74
N ILE A 117 -10.87 10.43 2.93
CA ILE A 117 -11.98 9.59 3.41
C ILE A 117 -11.45 8.32 4.06
N ALA A 118 -10.46 7.66 3.46
CA ALA A 118 -9.83 6.48 4.03
C ALA A 118 -9.18 6.79 5.39
N LEU A 119 -8.61 7.98 5.59
CA LEU A 119 -8.01 8.39 6.85
C LEU A 119 -9.08 8.56 7.93
N VAL A 120 -10.14 9.28 7.59
CA VAL A 120 -11.27 9.49 8.51
C VAL A 120 -11.86 8.14 8.93
N LEU A 121 -12.09 7.23 7.98
CA LEU A 121 -12.58 5.88 8.30
C LEU A 121 -11.59 5.09 9.17
N ALA A 122 -10.29 5.21 8.92
CA ALA A 122 -9.27 4.58 9.76
C ALA A 122 -9.31 5.09 11.21
N LEU A 123 -9.47 6.41 11.39
CA LEU A 123 -9.60 7.06 12.70
C LEU A 123 -10.90 6.66 13.40
N LEU A 124 -11.99 6.46 12.66
CA LEU A 124 -13.26 5.93 13.14
C LEU A 124 -13.26 4.40 13.38
N SER A 125 -12.08 3.77 13.42
CA SER A 125 -11.92 2.32 13.60
C SER A 125 -12.58 1.45 12.52
N ARG A 126 -12.86 2.00 11.34
CA ARG A 126 -13.38 1.29 10.15
C ARG A 126 -12.24 0.87 9.22
N GLY A 127 -11.26 0.16 9.76
CA GLY A 127 -10.01 -0.13 9.05
C GLY A 127 -10.16 -0.99 7.80
N ARG A 128 -11.16 -1.89 7.76
CA ARG A 128 -11.43 -2.69 6.54
C ARG A 128 -11.85 -1.79 5.38
N THR A 129 -12.81 -0.90 5.62
CA THR A 129 -13.31 0.05 4.61
C THR A 129 -12.22 1.05 4.21
N ALA A 130 -11.45 1.56 5.18
CA ALA A 130 -10.31 2.43 4.91
C ALA A 130 -9.27 1.76 3.99
N ARG A 131 -8.88 0.51 4.26
CA ARG A 131 -7.97 -0.25 3.39
C ARG A 131 -8.54 -0.47 1.99
N PHE A 132 -9.83 -0.79 1.89
CA PHE A 132 -10.47 -1.00 0.60
C PHE A 132 -10.44 0.27 -0.25
N ILE A 133 -10.79 1.43 0.33
CA ILE A 133 -10.70 2.73 -0.36
C ILE A 133 -9.25 3.05 -0.73
N ALA A 134 -8.28 2.82 0.16
CA ALA A 134 -6.87 2.99 -0.15
C ALA A 134 -6.43 2.08 -1.31
N LEU A 135 -6.85 0.82 -1.36
CA LEU A 135 -6.56 -0.07 -2.50
C LEU A 135 -7.17 0.44 -3.81
N LEU A 136 -8.39 0.96 -3.78
CA LEU A 136 -9.04 1.54 -4.96
C LEU A 136 -8.32 2.79 -5.49
N CYS A 137 -7.57 3.52 -4.65
CA CYS A 137 -6.76 4.65 -5.09
C CYS A 137 -5.67 4.25 -6.08
N VAL A 138 -5.15 3.01 -6.01
CA VAL A 138 -4.07 2.51 -6.87
C VAL A 138 -4.50 2.41 -8.35
N PRO A 139 -5.53 1.63 -8.71
CA PRO A 139 -5.99 1.61 -10.09
C PRO A 139 -6.53 2.98 -10.53
N ALA A 140 -7.17 3.74 -9.64
CA ALA A 140 -7.66 5.07 -9.97
C ALA A 140 -6.52 6.01 -10.43
N ILE A 141 -5.43 6.10 -9.68
CA ILE A 141 -4.31 6.98 -10.06
C ILE A 141 -3.57 6.48 -11.31
N ILE A 142 -3.46 5.17 -11.50
CA ILE A 142 -2.86 4.59 -12.71
C ILE A 142 -3.71 4.93 -13.94
N VAL A 143 -5.02 4.76 -13.86
CA VAL A 143 -5.94 5.10 -14.96
C VAL A 143 -5.88 6.60 -15.27
N ILE A 144 -5.86 7.46 -14.25
CA ILE A 144 -5.71 8.91 -14.45
C ILE A 144 -4.38 9.24 -15.16
N GLY A 145 -3.28 8.59 -14.78
CA GLY A 145 -1.97 8.75 -15.43
C GLY A 145 -1.99 8.29 -16.89
N ILE A 146 -2.57 7.12 -17.19
CA ILE A 146 -2.66 6.59 -18.56
C ILE A 146 -3.55 7.49 -19.43
N MET A 147 -4.73 7.87 -18.93
CA MET A 147 -5.64 8.76 -19.66
C MET A 147 -4.99 10.11 -19.95
N SER A 148 -4.13 10.60 -19.04
CA SER A 148 -3.35 11.81 -19.30
C SER A 148 -2.43 11.70 -20.49
N SER A 149 -1.73 10.59 -20.60
CA SER A 149 -0.82 10.36 -21.74
C SER A 149 -1.59 10.20 -23.04
N LEU A 150 -2.76 9.55 -23.01
CA LEU A 150 -3.57 9.31 -24.22
C LEU A 150 -4.32 10.56 -24.69
N GLN A 151 -4.82 11.38 -23.77
CA GLN A 151 -5.65 12.55 -24.09
C GLN A 151 -4.86 13.87 -24.14
N SER A 152 -3.53 13.80 -23.93
CA SER A 152 -2.63 14.97 -23.95
C SER A 152 -3.05 16.10 -23.00
N TRP A 153 -3.76 15.79 -21.91
CA TRP A 153 -4.12 16.76 -20.89
C TRP A 153 -3.03 16.87 -19.81
N LEU A 154 -3.06 17.91 -18.98
CA LEU A 154 -2.07 18.16 -17.92
C LEU A 154 -2.30 17.27 -16.68
N GLY A 155 -2.07 15.96 -16.80
CA GLY A 155 -2.27 15.01 -15.71
C GLY A 155 -1.11 14.89 -14.73
N PRO A 156 -1.20 13.96 -13.76
CA PRO A 156 -0.15 13.74 -12.80
C PRO A 156 1.13 13.25 -13.47
N SER A 157 2.26 13.79 -13.03
CA SER A 157 3.57 13.28 -13.44
C SER A 157 3.74 11.83 -12.99
N ILE A 158 4.62 11.09 -13.68
CA ILE A 158 4.93 9.69 -13.32
C ILE A 158 5.36 9.58 -11.85
N PRO A 159 6.22 10.46 -11.30
CA PRO A 159 6.54 10.45 -9.87
C PRO A 159 5.32 10.61 -8.97
N ALA A 160 4.38 11.51 -9.31
CA ALA A 160 3.17 11.71 -8.53
C ALA A 160 2.29 10.44 -8.52
N VAL A 161 2.10 9.80 -9.69
CA VAL A 161 1.38 8.51 -9.79
C VAL A 161 2.01 7.46 -8.90
N VAL A 162 3.34 7.34 -8.94
CA VAL A 162 4.09 6.38 -8.12
C VAL A 162 3.93 6.68 -6.62
N ILE A 163 4.02 7.95 -6.20
CA ILE A 163 3.82 8.38 -4.80
C ILE A 163 2.42 8.03 -4.30
N PHE A 164 1.38 8.42 -5.03
CA PHE A 164 0.01 8.09 -4.66
C PHE A 164 -0.22 6.58 -4.58
N ALA A 165 0.23 5.82 -5.58
CA ALA A 165 0.09 4.37 -5.61
C ALA A 165 0.85 3.70 -4.46
N GLY A 166 2.09 4.11 -4.20
CA GLY A 166 2.94 3.56 -3.14
C GLY A 166 2.37 3.81 -1.74
N LEU A 167 1.93 5.03 -1.46
CA LEU A 167 1.31 5.37 -0.17
C LEU A 167 -0.03 4.66 0.02
N SER A 168 -0.82 4.52 -1.05
CA SER A 168 -2.07 3.77 -1.05
C SER A 168 -1.86 2.28 -0.78
N LEU A 169 -0.87 1.65 -1.43
CA LEU A 169 -0.48 0.26 -1.19
C LEU A 169 0.06 0.06 0.23
N ALA A 170 0.91 0.97 0.71
CA ALA A 170 1.46 0.91 2.07
C ALA A 170 0.35 1.05 3.13
N ALA A 171 -0.62 1.96 2.90
CA ALA A 171 -1.79 2.12 3.75
C ALA A 171 -2.67 0.86 3.80
N ALA A 172 -2.82 0.18 2.65
CA ALA A 172 -3.56 -1.08 2.56
C ALA A 172 -2.81 -2.30 3.10
N SER A 173 -1.50 -2.21 3.24
CA SER A 173 -0.67 -3.38 3.53
C SER A 173 -0.79 -3.83 4.99
N PRO A 174 -0.85 -5.14 5.28
CA PRO A 174 -0.94 -5.67 6.64
C PRO A 174 0.42 -5.68 7.33
N LEU A 175 1.35 -4.78 6.97
CA LEU A 175 2.70 -4.70 7.54
C LEU A 175 2.58 -4.47 9.04
N ARG A 176 3.12 -5.43 9.81
CA ARG A 176 3.09 -5.41 11.28
C ARG A 176 4.38 -4.89 11.89
N SER A 177 5.46 -4.89 11.11
CA SER A 177 6.82 -4.59 11.57
C SER A 177 7.34 -3.31 10.94
N ALA A 178 7.97 -2.46 11.76
CA ALA A 178 8.69 -1.27 11.31
C ALA A 178 9.83 -1.63 10.33
N ARG A 179 10.42 -2.83 10.41
CA ARG A 179 11.44 -3.28 9.46
C ARG A 179 10.86 -3.54 8.08
N ASP A 180 9.67 -4.16 8.02
CA ASP A 180 9.03 -4.44 6.74
C ASP A 180 8.54 -3.13 6.09
N ALA A 181 8.02 -2.21 6.91
CA ALA A 181 7.71 -0.85 6.50
C ALA A 181 8.96 -0.12 5.96
N GLY A 182 10.08 -0.22 6.66
CA GLY A 182 11.35 0.37 6.25
C GLY A 182 11.87 -0.21 4.93
N ARG A 183 11.73 -1.52 4.70
CA ARG A 183 12.09 -2.14 3.42
C ARG A 183 11.21 -1.67 2.27
N VAL A 184 9.91 -1.59 2.49
CA VAL A 184 8.96 -1.08 1.48
C VAL A 184 9.25 0.39 1.18
N ALA A 185 9.47 1.20 2.21
CA ALA A 185 9.85 2.60 2.06
C ALA A 185 11.19 2.73 1.30
N ALA A 186 12.22 1.96 1.66
CA ALA A 186 13.51 1.99 0.98
C ALA A 186 13.41 1.58 -0.50
N ALA A 187 12.65 0.52 -0.80
CA ALA A 187 12.38 0.11 -2.18
C ALA A 187 11.65 1.22 -2.95
N PHE A 188 10.71 1.89 -2.30
CA PHE A 188 9.98 3.01 -2.87
C PHE A 188 10.88 4.23 -3.14
N VAL A 189 11.77 4.59 -2.20
CA VAL A 189 12.78 5.64 -2.41
C VAL A 189 13.67 5.30 -3.58
N LEU A 190 14.14 4.06 -3.68
CA LEU A 190 14.98 3.61 -4.78
C LEU A 190 14.29 3.78 -6.14
N VAL A 191 13.00 3.44 -6.23
CA VAL A 191 12.21 3.68 -7.45
C VAL A 191 12.12 5.16 -7.76
N LEU A 192 11.81 6.01 -6.77
CA LEU A 192 11.76 7.45 -6.98
C LEU A 192 13.10 8.04 -7.41
N VAL A 193 14.19 7.68 -6.73
CA VAL A 193 15.55 8.12 -7.08
C VAL A 193 15.89 7.67 -8.49
N GLY A 194 15.56 6.43 -8.88
CA GLY A 194 15.75 5.93 -10.23
C GLY A 194 14.97 6.74 -11.27
N LEU A 195 13.70 7.06 -10.99
CA LEU A 195 12.86 7.90 -11.86
C LEU A 195 13.43 9.32 -12.00
N PHE A 196 13.79 9.95 -10.88
CA PHE A 196 14.42 11.26 -10.87
C PHE A 196 15.75 11.28 -11.60
N LEU A 197 16.58 10.25 -11.40
CA LEU A 197 17.87 10.13 -12.10
C LEU A 197 17.65 9.93 -13.60
N THR A 198 16.64 9.16 -14.00
CA THR A 198 16.28 8.98 -15.41
C THR A 198 15.84 10.28 -16.05
N ASP A 199 14.99 11.06 -15.37
CA ASP A 199 14.56 12.38 -15.82
C ASP A 199 15.75 13.37 -15.86
N LEU A 200 16.63 13.35 -14.86
CA LEU A 200 17.83 14.18 -14.81
C LEU A 200 18.80 13.84 -15.96
N LEU A 201 19.03 12.56 -16.23
CA LEU A 201 19.87 12.10 -17.34
C LEU A 201 19.26 12.47 -18.70
N ARG A 202 17.94 12.35 -18.83
CA ARG A 202 17.22 12.78 -20.05
C ARG A 202 17.30 14.29 -20.25
N ALA A 203 17.20 15.07 -19.17
CA ALA A 203 17.40 16.52 -19.18
C ALA A 203 18.84 16.92 -19.49
N HIS A 204 19.85 16.12 -19.14
CA HIS A 204 21.24 16.42 -19.50
C HIS A 204 21.59 16.13 -20.97
N HIS A 205 20.81 15.29 -21.65
CA HIS A 205 20.95 15.06 -23.09
C HIS A 205 20.15 16.05 -23.97
N PHE A 206 19.31 16.89 -23.37
CA PHE A 206 18.55 17.95 -24.04
C PHE A 206 18.84 19.27 -23.32
N ASP A 207 19.64 20.18 -23.92
CA ASP A 207 19.96 21.50 -23.35
C ASP A 207 18.73 22.22 -22.77
N PHE A 208 18.55 22.18 -21.45
CA PHE A 208 17.54 22.97 -20.75
C PHE A 208 18.02 23.35 -19.35
N SER A 209 18.06 24.66 -19.09
CA SER A 209 18.22 25.25 -17.76
C SER A 209 17.28 24.58 -16.75
N LEU A 210 17.81 24.00 -15.67
CA LEU A 210 17.04 23.43 -14.57
C LEU A 210 16.00 24.44 -14.08
N SER A 211 14.72 24.20 -14.40
CA SER A 211 13.66 25.09 -13.95
C SER A 211 13.59 25.04 -12.42
N PRO A 212 13.41 26.18 -11.72
CA PRO A 212 13.26 26.23 -10.26
C PRO A 212 12.18 25.28 -9.71
N ILE A 213 11.22 24.92 -10.56
CA ILE A 213 10.11 23.99 -10.27
C ILE A 213 10.65 22.58 -10.00
N LEU A 214 11.62 22.08 -10.77
CA LEU A 214 12.20 20.74 -10.57
C LEU A 214 13.01 20.66 -9.26
N VAL A 215 13.74 21.72 -8.92
CA VAL A 215 14.51 21.80 -7.67
C VAL A 215 13.58 21.84 -6.46
N GLY A 216 12.48 22.62 -6.53
CA GLY A 216 11.45 22.66 -5.50
C GLY A 216 10.73 21.32 -5.30
N GLN A 217 10.43 20.61 -6.40
CA GLN A 217 9.81 19.28 -6.34
C GLN A 217 10.73 18.22 -5.72
N GLY A 218 12.02 18.24 -6.06
CA GLY A 218 13.02 17.34 -5.46
C GLY A 218 13.17 17.55 -3.94
N ALA A 219 13.24 18.81 -3.50
CA ALA A 219 13.34 19.14 -2.08
C ALA A 219 12.09 18.74 -1.29
N GLY A 220 10.89 18.96 -1.84
CA GLY A 220 9.61 18.58 -1.21
C GLY A 220 9.45 17.08 -1.01
N VAL A 221 9.84 16.28 -2.00
CA VAL A 221 9.83 14.80 -1.91
C VAL A 221 10.83 14.33 -0.86
N ALA A 222 12.06 14.86 -0.87
CA ALA A 222 13.09 14.50 0.09
C ALA A 222 12.70 14.86 1.54
N ALA A 223 12.15 16.06 1.77
CA ALA A 223 11.72 16.50 3.09
C ALA A 223 10.56 15.65 3.65
N SER A 224 9.57 15.34 2.81
CA SER A 224 8.45 14.46 3.17
C SER A 224 8.95 13.06 3.57
N TYR A 225 9.99 12.57 2.90
CA TYR A 225 10.61 11.29 3.19
C TYR A 225 11.42 11.29 4.48
N MET A 226 12.22 12.33 4.72
CA MET A 226 12.96 12.48 5.98
C MET A 226 12.01 12.57 7.17
N GLY A 227 10.88 13.28 7.02
CA GLY A 227 9.83 13.33 8.05
C GLY A 227 9.22 11.95 8.33
N ALA A 228 8.92 11.17 7.28
CA ALA A 228 8.39 9.81 7.43
C ALA A 228 9.37 8.86 8.13
N ILE A 229 10.66 8.92 7.77
CA ILE A 229 11.71 8.13 8.43
C ILE A 229 11.87 8.55 9.89
N ALA A 230 11.89 9.86 10.17
CA ALA A 230 11.99 10.39 11.53
C ALA A 230 10.81 10.00 12.42
N LEU A 231 9.59 9.91 11.87
CA LEU A 231 8.40 9.44 12.57
C LEU A 231 8.44 7.93 12.88
N LEU A 232 9.05 7.13 12.01
CA LEU A 232 9.15 5.68 12.17
C LEU A 232 10.35 5.25 13.06
N TRP A 233 11.37 6.09 13.19
CA TRP A 233 12.62 5.77 13.87
C TRP A 233 12.50 5.50 15.39
N PRO A 234 11.80 6.32 16.20
CA PRO A 234 11.68 6.09 17.64
C PRO A 234 10.97 4.78 17.95
N THR A 235 9.92 4.47 17.17
CA THR A 235 9.12 3.25 17.37
C THR A 235 9.88 1.95 17.08
N ALA A 236 10.87 1.98 16.19
CA ALA A 236 11.71 0.80 15.91
C ALA A 236 12.71 0.53 17.04
N ARG A 237 13.22 1.59 17.69
CA ARG A 237 14.14 1.48 18.83
C ARG A 237 13.43 0.85 20.03
N ASP A 238 12.23 1.33 20.36
CA ASP A 238 11.50 0.86 21.55
C ASP A 238 11.11 -0.62 21.46
N LEU A 239 10.71 -1.10 20.29
CA LEU A 239 10.40 -2.53 20.07
C LEU A 239 11.64 -3.43 20.21
N SER A 240 12.82 -2.93 19.80
CA SER A 240 14.07 -3.67 19.96
C SER A 240 14.50 -3.81 21.43
N HIS A 241 14.22 -2.79 22.24
CA HIS A 241 14.53 -2.79 23.67
C HIS A 241 13.55 -3.65 24.47
N ALA A 242 12.26 -3.63 24.13
CA ALA A 242 11.24 -4.45 24.78
C ALA A 242 11.52 -5.96 24.59
N ASN A 243 11.84 -6.38 23.36
CA ASN A 243 12.12 -7.80 23.07
C ASN A 243 13.39 -8.32 23.76
N ARG A 244 14.41 -7.46 23.94
CA ARG A 244 15.64 -7.82 24.67
C ARG A 244 15.44 -7.98 26.18
N ARG A 245 14.43 -7.32 26.76
CA ARG A 245 14.10 -7.47 28.18
C ARG A 245 13.31 -8.75 28.44
N ALA A 246 12.44 -9.15 27.52
CA ALA A 246 11.64 -10.39 27.64
C ALA A 246 12.47 -11.68 27.47
N SER A 247 13.64 -11.62 26.81
CA SER A 247 14.48 -12.78 26.54
C SER A 247 15.56 -13.05 27.59
N LYS A 248 15.60 -12.31 28.71
CA LYS A 248 16.51 -12.63 29.82
C LYS A 248 15.79 -13.60 30.77
N PRO A 249 16.19 -14.88 30.82
CA PRO A 249 15.66 -15.82 31.81
C PRO A 249 16.06 -15.35 33.21
N SER A 250 15.09 -15.41 34.13
CA SER A 250 15.28 -15.26 35.58
C SER A 250 15.90 -16.52 36.17
#